data_AF-A0A6J7UMQ9-F1
#
_entry.id   AF-A0A6J7UMQ9-F1
#
_cell.length_a   1.000
_cell.length_b   1.000
_cell.length_c   1.000
_cell.angle_alpha   90.00
_cell.angle_beta   90.00
_cell.angle_gamma   90.00
#
_symmetry.space_group_name_H-M   'P 1'
#
loop_
_entity.id
_entity.type
_entity.pdbx_description
1 polymer ?
#
loop_
_entity_poly.entity_id
_entity_poly.type
_entity_poly.pdbx_seq_one_letter_code
_entity_poly.pdbx_strand_id
1 'polypeptide(L)'
;MRTLGLQLGDEIQVSMNLISPDVAGPAFVFDEIAKHAEIDRAELVGLVPARVLTQIAKSRWAELDLSKEKTIEWCLAARNRAMQNFE
;
A
#
# COMPACT_ATOMS: atom_id res chain seq x y z
N MET A 1 -8.25 -2.59 11.87
CA MET A 1 -6.92 -1.98 11.59
C MET A 1 -6.23 -1.67 12.91
N ARG A 2 -4.90 -1.50 12.91
CA ARG A 2 -4.13 -0.98 14.05
C ARG A 2 -3.39 0.26 13.59
N THR A 3 -3.47 1.35 14.34
CA THR A 3 -2.96 2.67 13.93
C THR A 3 -2.10 3.30 15.02
N LEU A 4 -1.13 4.11 14.63
CA LEU A 4 -0.27 4.89 15.51
C LEU A 4 0.05 6.23 14.84
N GLY A 5 -0.20 7.34 15.55
CA GLY A 5 0.28 8.66 15.14
C GLY A 5 1.75 8.82 15.49
N LEU A 6 2.55 9.31 14.53
CA LEU A 6 3.98 9.54 14.67
C LEU A 6 4.31 10.96 14.20
N GLN A 7 5.15 11.67 14.96
CA GLN A 7 5.78 12.90 14.48
C GLN A 7 6.99 12.52 13.62
N LEU A 8 7.06 13.03 12.39
CA LEU A 8 8.17 12.82 11.46
C LEU A 8 8.70 14.18 11.00
N GLY A 9 9.73 14.69 11.68
CA GLY A 9 10.18 16.07 11.45
C GLY A 9 9.05 17.05 11.74
N ASP A 10 8.69 17.88 10.77
CA ASP A 10 7.59 18.84 10.85
C ASP A 10 6.23 18.25 10.41
N GLU A 11 6.18 17.00 9.99
CA GLU A 11 4.98 16.30 9.52
C GLU A 11 4.42 15.33 10.57
N ILE A 12 3.15 14.97 10.41
CA ILE A 12 2.50 13.88 11.17
C ILE A 12 2.22 12.73 10.21
N GLN A 13 2.58 11.52 10.63
CA GLN A 13 2.24 10.29 9.92
C GLN A 13 1.26 9.45 10.74
N VAL A 14 0.19 8.99 10.08
CA VAL A 14 -0.68 7.94 10.63
C VAL A 14 -0.17 6.60 10.12
N SER A 15 0.72 5.96 10.89
CA SER A 15 1.20 4.62 10.57
C SER A 15 0.13 3.59 10.88
N MET A 16 -0.08 2.62 9.99
CA MET A 16 -1.13 1.63 10.17
C MET A 16 -0.80 0.26 9.59
N ASN A 17 -1.34 -0.76 10.24
CA ASN A 17 -1.42 -2.12 9.72
C ASN A 17 -2.89 -2.46 9.39
N LEU A 18 -3.15 -2.70 8.10
CA LEU A 18 -4.43 -3.20 7.63
C LEU A 18 -4.49 -4.71 7.84
N ILE A 19 -5.23 -5.13 8.87
CA ILE A 19 -5.36 -6.55 9.23
C ILE A 19 -6.17 -7.33 8.17
N SER A 20 -7.17 -6.69 7.58
CA SER A 20 -8.05 -7.26 6.55
C SER A 20 -8.25 -6.23 5.42
N PRO A 21 -7.28 -6.07 4.51
CA PRO A 21 -7.31 -5.04 3.47
C PRO A 21 -8.42 -5.26 2.43
N ASP A 22 -9.00 -6.46 2.37
CA ASP A 22 -10.16 -6.78 1.52
C ASP A 22 -11.49 -6.24 2.12
N VAL A 23 -11.50 -5.86 3.41
CA VAL A 23 -12.66 -5.26 4.09
C VAL A 23 -12.49 -3.76 4.25
N ALA A 24 -11.31 -3.33 4.69
CA ALA A 24 -10.93 -1.92 4.80
C ALA A 24 -9.58 -1.73 4.11
N GLY A 25 -9.63 -1.47 2.80
CA GLY A 25 -8.47 -1.30 1.94
C GLY A 25 -7.83 0.08 2.04
N PRO A 26 -6.62 0.25 1.47
CA PRO A 26 -5.86 1.49 1.60
C PRO A 26 -6.57 2.71 1.00
N ALA A 27 -7.28 2.55 -0.14
CA ALA A 27 -8.06 3.63 -0.73
C ALA A 27 -9.17 4.14 0.21
N PHE A 28 -9.91 3.22 0.83
CA PHE A 28 -10.95 3.57 1.79
C PHE A 28 -10.38 4.31 3.01
N VAL A 29 -9.31 3.78 3.61
CA VAL A 29 -8.74 4.41 4.82
C VAL A 29 -8.11 5.76 4.50
N PHE A 30 -7.47 5.90 3.34
CA PHE A 30 -6.96 7.19 2.86
C PHE A 30 -8.09 8.21 2.75
N ASP A 31 -9.21 7.84 2.12
CA ASP A 31 -10.38 8.71 1.98
C ASP A 31 -11.00 9.10 3.32
N GLU A 32 -11.03 8.18 4.30
CA GLU A 32 -11.49 8.50 5.65
C GLU A 32 -10.57 9.49 6.36
N ILE A 33 -9.24 9.36 6.23
CA ILE A 33 -8.28 10.30 6.83
C ILE A 33 -8.37 11.68 6.15
N ALA A 34 -8.56 11.71 4.84
CA ALA A 34 -8.65 12.94 4.05
C ALA A 34 -9.84 13.83 4.47
N LYS A 35 -10.86 13.27 5.14
CA LYS A 35 -11.96 14.04 5.72
C LYS A 35 -11.55 14.87 6.95
N HIS A 36 -10.42 14.54 7.57
CA HIS A 36 -9.97 15.13 8.83
C HIS A 36 -8.69 15.98 8.69
N ALA A 37 -7.86 15.69 7.70
CA ALA A 37 -6.62 16.41 7.45
C ALA A 37 -6.25 16.36 5.96
N GLU A 38 -5.55 17.39 5.49
CA GLU A 38 -4.89 17.36 4.19
C GLU A 38 -3.75 16.33 4.22
N ILE A 39 -3.68 15.49 3.19
CA ILE A 39 -2.68 14.43 3.09
C ILE A 39 -1.67 14.82 2.01
N ASP A 40 -0.41 15.00 2.41
CA ASP A 40 0.69 15.26 1.48
C ASP A 40 1.01 14.02 0.62
N ARG A 41 1.11 12.85 1.26
CA ARG A 41 1.41 11.57 0.58
C ARG A 41 0.99 10.35 1.40
N ALA A 42 0.90 9.21 0.74
CA ALA A 42 0.88 7.89 1.37
C ALA A 42 2.15 7.09 1.01
N GLU A 43 2.48 6.11 1.84
CA GLU A 43 3.62 5.22 1.63
C GLU A 43 3.23 3.79 1.95
N LEU A 44 3.47 2.87 1.01
CA LEU A 44 3.34 1.44 1.28
C LEU A 44 4.65 0.92 1.88
N VAL A 45 4.59 0.43 3.12
CA VAL A 45 5.72 -0.28 3.73
C VAL A 45 5.66 -1.77 3.39
N GLY A 46 6.60 -2.23 2.57
CA GLY A 46 6.71 -3.63 2.16
C GLY A 46 5.93 -3.91 0.87
N LEU A 47 5.13 -4.99 0.88
CA LEU A 47 4.39 -5.47 -0.29
C LEU A 47 2.91 -5.64 0.04
N VAL A 48 2.06 -5.56 -0.98
CA VAL A 48 0.62 -5.76 -0.86
C VAL A 48 0.17 -6.96 -1.68
N PRO A 49 -0.91 -7.68 -1.32
CA PRO A 49 -1.49 -8.68 -2.22
C PRO A 49 -2.02 -8.04 -3.51
N ALA A 50 -1.79 -8.66 -4.66
CA ALA A 50 -2.23 -8.17 -5.96
C ALA A 50 -3.76 -7.98 -6.04
N ARG A 51 -4.52 -8.81 -5.32
CA ARG A 51 -5.98 -8.66 -5.23
C ARG A 51 -6.42 -7.32 -4.64
N VAL A 52 -5.65 -6.71 -3.74
CA VAL A 52 -5.98 -5.39 -3.18
C VAL A 52 -5.90 -4.33 -4.27
N LEU A 53 -4.92 -4.42 -5.18
CA LEU A 53 -4.83 -3.52 -6.33
C LEU A 53 -6.03 -3.64 -7.27
N THR A 54 -6.58 -4.85 -7.44
CA THR A 54 -7.74 -5.06 -8.34
C THR A 54 -9.02 -4.36 -7.87
N GLN A 55 -9.08 -4.01 -6.58
CA GLN A 55 -10.21 -3.29 -5.98
C GLN A 55 -10.05 -1.77 -6.04
N ILE A 56 -8.90 -1.27 -6.51
CA ILE A 56 -8.55 0.16 -6.50
C ILE A 56 -8.35 0.64 -7.93
N ALA A 57 -9.02 1.74 -8.29
CA ALA A 57 -8.84 2.38 -9.59
C ALA A 57 -7.35 2.71 -9.85
N LYS A 58 -6.85 2.33 -11.03
CA LYS A 58 -5.42 2.49 -11.39
C LYS A 58 -4.93 3.94 -11.29
N SER A 59 -5.81 4.93 -11.51
CA SER A 59 -5.48 6.36 -11.35
C SER A 59 -5.06 6.72 -9.93
N ARG A 60 -5.50 5.96 -8.92
CA ARG A 60 -5.17 6.19 -7.50
C ARG A 60 -3.92 5.48 -7.04
N TRP A 61 -3.31 4.63 -7.87
CA TRP A 61 -2.19 3.83 -7.42
C TRP A 61 -0.99 4.70 -7.04
N ALA A 62 -0.67 5.73 -7.82
CA ALA A 62 0.44 6.64 -7.49
C ALA A 62 0.20 7.41 -6.18
N GLU A 63 -1.03 7.88 -5.93
CA GLU A 63 -1.45 8.57 -4.70
C GLU A 63 -1.26 7.68 -3.45
N LEU A 64 -1.54 6.39 -3.59
CA LEU A 64 -1.48 5.41 -2.51
C LEU A 64 -0.13 4.67 -2.43
N ASP A 65 0.86 5.10 -3.21
CA ASP A 65 2.17 4.47 -3.35
C ASP A 65 2.12 2.98 -3.73
N LEU A 66 1.14 2.62 -4.57
CA LEU A 66 0.90 1.28 -5.07
C LEU A 66 1.42 1.12 -6.51
N SER A 67 1.89 -0.08 -6.83
CA SER A 67 2.17 -0.49 -8.20
C SER A 67 2.10 -2.01 -8.33
N LYS A 68 2.09 -2.53 -9.56
CA LYS A 68 2.14 -3.99 -9.77
C LYS A 68 3.42 -4.57 -9.16
N GLU A 69 4.52 -3.85 -9.29
CA GLU A 69 5.84 -4.23 -8.82
C GLU A 69 5.94 -4.30 -7.30
N LYS A 70 5.06 -3.57 -6.60
CA LYS A 70 4.91 -3.60 -5.14
C LYS A 70 3.96 -4.68 -4.64
N THR A 71 3.55 -5.61 -5.50
CA THR A 71 2.73 -6.76 -5.10
C THR A 71 3.57 -7.98 -4.75
N ILE A 72 3.11 -8.75 -3.77
CA ILE A 72 3.74 -10.01 -3.36
C ILE A 72 3.88 -10.95 -4.57
N GLU A 73 2.82 -11.08 -5.34
CA GLU A 73 2.72 -11.98 -6.48
C GLU A 73 3.68 -11.60 -7.60
N TRP A 74 3.84 -10.30 -7.88
CA TRP A 74 4.83 -9.83 -8.85
C TRP A 74 6.25 -10.17 -8.40
N CYS A 75 6.59 -9.88 -7.13
CA CYS A 75 7.91 -10.18 -6.59
C CYS A 75 8.21 -11.69 -6.63
N LEU A 76 7.24 -12.54 -6.27
CA LEU A 76 7.37 -14.00 -6.35
C LEU A 76 7.57 -14.47 -7.80
N ALA A 77 6.81 -13.95 -8.75
CA ALA A 77 6.97 -14.30 -10.16
C ALA A 77 8.34 -13.86 -10.71
N ALA A 78 8.80 -12.65 -10.37
CA ALA A 78 10.11 -12.15 -10.75
C ALA A 78 11.23 -13.04 -10.17
N ARG A 79 11.15 -13.39 -8.89
CA ARG A 79 12.09 -14.31 -8.23
C ARG A 79 12.11 -15.68 -8.89
N ASN A 80 10.95 -16.27 -9.18
CA ASN A 80 10.88 -17.60 -9.79
C ASN A 80 11.50 -17.63 -11.19
N ARG A 81 11.25 -16.59 -12.01
CA ARG A 81 11.91 -16.45 -13.31
C ARG A 81 13.43 -16.32 -13.19
N ALA A 82 13.91 -15.56 -12.20
CA ALA A 82 15.33 -15.43 -11.95
C ALA A 82 15.95 -16.79 -11.63
N MET A 83 15.35 -17.58 -10.72
CA MET A 83 15.84 -18.91 -10.34
C MET A 83 15.90 -19.89 -11.51
N GLN A 84 14.89 -19.89 -12.39
CA GLN A 84 14.86 -20.76 -13.58
C GLN A 84 15.97 -20.45 -14.59
N ASN A 85 16.50 -19.23 -14.59
CA ASN A 85 17.60 -18.85 -15.48
C ASN A 85 18.99 -19.23 -14.93
N PHE A 86 19.05 -19.77 -13.70
CA PHE A 86 20.29 -20.26 -13.07
C PHE A 86 20.41 -21.79 -13.06
N GLU A 87 19.39 -22.51 -13.55
CA GLU A 87 19.41 -23.96 -13.82
C GLU A 87 19.67 -24.22 -15.31
#